data_AF-A0A964D8X5-F1
#
_entry.id   AF-A0A964D8X5-F1
#
_cell.length_a   1.000
_cell.length_b   1.000
_cell.length_c   1.000
_cell.angle_alpha   90.00
_cell.angle_beta   90.00
_cell.angle_gamma   90.00
#
_symmetry.space_group_name_H-M   'P 1'
#
loop_
_entity.id
_entity.type
_entity.pdbx_description
1 polymer ?
#
loop_
_entity_poly.entity_id
_entity_poly.type
_entity_poly.pdbx_seq_one_letter_code
_entity_poly.pdbx_strand_id
1 'polypeptide(L)'
;MSNNSSGNIPSGVDVNNLSQINSQQRTHILDSDTTGGGHGPGRGISGKSEFPASWSDEQTINYISEVIQDPNSIWFQQNGKAGAKYTKTGNPVKWQIDGTRDGVNIRVIAEPDGRGVITAFPTNISPNP
;
A
#
# COMPACT_ATOMS: atom_id res chain seq x y z
N MET A 1 -8.06 18.12 -23.79
CA MET A 1 -8.20 18.06 -22.32
C MET A 1 -8.87 16.72 -22.01
N SER A 2 -8.09 15.68 -21.74
CA SER A 2 -8.62 14.34 -21.48
C SER A 2 -8.93 14.18 -20.00
N ASN A 3 -10.20 14.31 -19.64
CA ASN A 3 -10.74 13.87 -18.35
C ASN A 3 -10.78 12.34 -18.34
N ASN A 4 -9.74 11.69 -17.82
CA ASN A 4 -9.83 10.29 -17.41
C ASN A 4 -10.29 10.27 -15.95
N SER A 5 -11.59 10.10 -15.74
CA SER A 5 -12.17 9.78 -14.44
C SER A 5 -11.73 8.38 -14.02
N SER A 6 -10.78 8.33 -13.08
CA SER A 6 -10.26 7.15 -12.39
C SER A 6 -11.40 6.39 -11.71
N GLY A 7 -11.84 5.26 -12.29
CA GLY A 7 -13.08 4.59 -11.87
C GLY A 7 -13.12 4.10 -10.42
N ASN A 8 -11.96 3.94 -9.77
CA ASN A 8 -11.85 3.42 -8.40
C ASN A 8 -11.14 4.36 -7.41
N ILE A 9 -10.45 5.42 -7.85
CA ILE A 9 -9.71 6.28 -6.91
C ILE A 9 -10.70 7.19 -6.17
N PRO A 10 -10.70 7.23 -4.83
CA PRO A 10 -11.62 8.05 -4.07
C PRO A 10 -11.45 9.54 -4.39
N SER A 11 -12.57 10.25 -4.52
CA SER A 11 -12.54 11.69 -4.83
C SER A 11 -11.75 12.47 -3.78
N GLY A 12 -10.82 13.32 -4.24
CA GLY A 12 -10.03 14.20 -3.36
C GLY A 12 -8.82 13.53 -2.71
N VAL A 13 -8.45 12.32 -3.13
CA VAL A 13 -7.15 11.70 -2.81
C VAL A 13 -6.09 12.20 -3.80
N ASP A 14 -5.01 12.76 -3.28
CA ASP A 14 -3.81 13.06 -4.07
C ASP A 14 -2.90 11.83 -4.12
N VAL A 15 -3.03 11.05 -5.19
CA VAL A 15 -2.24 9.82 -5.38
C VAL A 15 -0.76 10.08 -5.63
N ASN A 16 -0.39 11.25 -6.17
CA ASN A 16 1.02 11.59 -6.38
C ASN A 16 1.70 11.77 -5.03
N ASN A 17 1.10 12.54 -4.12
CA ASN A 17 1.62 12.72 -2.77
C ASN A 17 1.56 11.40 -1.97
N LEU A 18 0.46 10.64 -2.07
CA LEU A 18 0.32 9.37 -1.34
C LEU A 18 1.34 8.31 -1.75
N SER A 19 1.73 8.31 -3.02
CA SER A 19 2.72 7.37 -3.57
C SER A 19 4.16 7.69 -3.17
N GLN A 20 4.42 8.83 -2.51
CA GLN A 20 5.74 9.15 -1.99
C GLN A 20 6.01 8.41 -0.68
N ILE A 21 6.61 7.22 -0.81
CA ILE A 21 6.97 6.38 0.34
C ILE A 21 8.25 6.91 1.00
N ASN A 22 8.13 7.45 2.21
CA ASN A 22 9.26 7.98 2.97
C ASN A 22 10.11 6.87 3.61
N SER A 23 11.27 7.24 4.15
CA SER A 23 12.24 6.29 4.73
C SER A 23 11.67 5.44 5.87
N GLN A 24 10.84 6.00 6.74
CA GLN A 24 10.23 5.26 7.84
C GLN A 24 9.21 4.23 7.34
N GLN A 25 8.37 4.62 6.38
CA GLN A 25 7.42 3.70 5.74
C GLN A 25 8.15 2.59 4.99
N ARG A 26 9.24 2.93 4.29
CA ARG A 26 10.11 1.96 3.61
C ARG A 26 10.68 0.94 4.59
N THR A 27 11.26 1.39 5.71
CA THR A 27 11.77 0.49 6.75
C THR A 27 10.66 -0.40 7.32
N HIS A 28 9.49 0.17 7.63
CA HIS A 28 8.35 -0.62 8.11
C HIS A 28 7.98 -1.73 7.10
N ILE A 29 7.77 -1.36 5.84
CA ILE A 29 7.37 -2.28 4.76
C ILE A 29 8.42 -3.36 4.55
N LEU A 30 9.70 -3.00 4.40
CA LEU A 30 10.73 -3.93 3.96
C LEU A 30 11.36 -4.72 5.11
N ASP A 31 11.71 -4.04 6.20
CA ASP A 31 12.65 -4.55 7.21
C ASP A 31 12.00 -4.89 8.56
N SER A 32 10.73 -4.51 8.72
CA SER A 32 10.03 -4.48 10.01
C SER A 32 10.50 -3.33 10.91
N ASP A 33 9.61 -2.84 11.76
CA ASP A 33 9.91 -1.97 12.89
C ASP A 33 9.19 -2.46 14.16
N THR A 34 9.18 -1.65 15.22
CA THR A 34 8.52 -1.98 16.50
C THR A 34 7.00 -2.14 16.40
N THR A 35 6.41 -1.74 15.29
CA THR A 35 4.97 -1.83 15.00
C THR A 35 4.62 -2.95 14.02
N GLY A 36 5.62 -3.71 13.55
CA GLY A 36 5.44 -4.85 12.63
C GLY A 36 6.01 -4.57 11.24
N GLY A 37 5.34 -5.07 10.20
CA GLY A 37 5.83 -5.03 8.82
C GLY A 37 6.76 -6.21 8.49
N GLY A 38 7.81 -5.94 7.70
CA GLY A 38 8.83 -6.94 7.33
C GLY A 38 8.43 -7.85 6.17
N HIS A 39 8.13 -7.25 5.02
CA HIS A 39 7.67 -7.91 3.80
C HIS A 39 8.69 -7.79 2.65
N GLY A 40 9.87 -7.24 2.92
CA GLY A 40 10.89 -7.00 1.90
C GLY A 40 11.44 -8.30 1.29
N PRO A 41 11.99 -8.25 0.08
CA PRO A 41 12.60 -9.40 -0.56
C PRO A 41 13.73 -10.03 0.28
N GLY A 42 13.65 -11.34 0.50
CA GLY A 42 14.74 -12.15 1.05
C GLY A 42 15.07 -11.90 2.52
N ARG A 43 14.12 -11.39 3.31
CA ARG A 43 14.30 -11.11 4.75
C ARG A 43 14.21 -12.39 5.60
N GLY A 44 13.50 -13.41 5.14
CA GLY A 44 13.26 -14.66 5.87
C GLY A 44 12.55 -14.46 7.21
N ILE A 45 11.70 -13.44 7.37
CA ILE A 45 11.01 -13.20 8.65
C ILE A 45 9.88 -14.21 8.82
N SER A 46 9.97 -15.06 9.84
CA SER A 46 8.99 -16.12 10.12
C SER A 46 7.57 -15.57 10.29
N GLY A 47 6.61 -16.24 9.66
CA GLY A 47 5.19 -15.86 9.70
C GLY A 47 4.82 -14.64 8.83
N LYS A 48 5.75 -14.08 8.05
CA LYS A 48 5.49 -12.98 7.11
C LYS A 48 5.54 -13.47 5.67
N SER A 49 4.64 -12.98 4.83
CA SER A 49 4.81 -13.07 3.38
C SER A 49 5.81 -12.02 2.92
N GLU A 50 6.67 -12.36 1.96
CA GLU A 50 7.66 -11.44 1.42
C GLU A 50 7.45 -11.22 -0.07
N PHE A 51 7.75 -10.02 -0.54
CA PHE A 51 7.88 -9.76 -1.97
C PHE A 51 8.96 -10.68 -2.57
N PRO A 52 8.86 -11.06 -3.85
CA PRO A 52 9.78 -12.03 -4.44
C PRO A 52 11.24 -11.63 -4.27
N ALA A 53 12.09 -12.60 -3.93
CA ALA A 53 13.54 -12.39 -3.83
C ALA A 53 14.21 -11.95 -5.14
N SER A 54 13.52 -12.07 -6.28
CA SER A 54 13.95 -11.55 -7.58
C SER A 54 13.77 -10.04 -7.72
N TRP A 55 12.96 -9.40 -6.87
CA TRP A 55 12.82 -7.95 -6.85
C TRP A 55 13.87 -7.31 -5.95
N SER A 56 14.34 -6.13 -6.34
CA SER A 56 15.08 -5.27 -5.42
C SER A 56 14.13 -4.54 -4.46
N ASP A 57 14.66 -4.05 -3.35
CA ASP A 57 13.95 -3.15 -2.44
C ASP A 57 13.38 -1.94 -3.19
N GLU A 58 14.15 -1.38 -4.13
CA GLU A 58 13.72 -0.21 -4.93
C GLU A 58 12.58 -0.55 -5.89
N GLN A 59 12.70 -1.67 -6.60
CA GLN A 59 11.63 -2.16 -7.47
C GLN A 59 10.34 -2.40 -6.67
N THR A 60 10.47 -2.98 -5.47
CA THR A 60 9.33 -3.22 -4.57
C THR A 60 8.62 -1.92 -4.22
N ILE A 61 9.37 -0.89 -3.80
CA ILE A 61 8.82 0.43 -3.44
C ILE A 61 8.19 1.13 -4.66
N ASN A 62 8.80 1.02 -5.83
CA ASN A 62 8.24 1.54 -7.08
C ASN A 62 6.92 0.85 -7.43
N TYR A 63 6.84 -0.48 -7.35
CA TYR A 63 5.60 -1.21 -7.61
C TYR A 63 4.48 -0.89 -6.62
N ILE A 64 4.79 -0.67 -5.34
CA ILE A 64 3.80 -0.17 -4.38
C ILE A 64 3.29 1.22 -4.80
N SER A 65 4.20 2.11 -5.20
CA SER A 65 3.86 3.46 -5.66
C SER A 65 3.01 3.43 -6.93
N GLU A 66 3.30 2.53 -7.86
CA GLU A 66 2.51 2.32 -9.07
C GLU A 66 1.12 1.77 -8.77
N VAL A 67 0.97 0.83 -7.82
CA VAL A 67 -0.35 0.33 -7.40
C VAL A 67 -1.22 1.44 -6.83
N ILE A 68 -0.64 2.40 -6.10
CA ILE A 68 -1.39 3.58 -5.60
C ILE A 68 -1.85 4.48 -6.75
N GLN A 69 -1.02 4.66 -7.79
CA GLN A 69 -1.29 5.57 -8.90
C GLN A 69 -2.16 4.94 -10.00
N ASP A 70 -2.26 3.61 -10.05
CA ASP A 70 -2.97 2.87 -11.09
C ASP A 70 -4.49 3.12 -11.02
N PRO A 71 -5.12 3.70 -12.04
CA PRO A 71 -6.57 3.92 -12.05
C PRO A 71 -7.36 2.60 -12.08
N ASN A 72 -6.73 1.48 -12.40
CA ASN A 72 -7.35 0.15 -12.40
C ASN A 72 -7.22 -0.57 -11.06
N SER A 73 -6.40 -0.07 -10.13
CA SER A 73 -6.33 -0.64 -8.78
C SER A 73 -7.68 -0.54 -8.07
N ILE A 74 -7.95 -1.53 -7.22
CA ILE A 74 -9.21 -1.61 -6.48
C ILE A 74 -9.02 -0.96 -5.12
N TRP A 75 -9.81 0.08 -4.85
CA TRP A 75 -9.79 0.79 -3.58
C TRP A 75 -10.99 0.40 -2.71
N PHE A 76 -10.72 0.00 -1.48
CA PHE A 76 -11.74 -0.35 -0.49
C PHE A 76 -11.52 0.42 0.81
N GLN A 77 -12.52 1.20 1.21
CA GLN A 77 -12.48 1.95 2.46
C GLN A 77 -12.69 0.98 3.64
N GLN A 78 -11.69 0.84 4.52
CA GLN A 78 -11.72 -0.13 5.61
C GLN A 78 -12.44 0.36 6.86
N ASN A 79 -12.57 1.67 7.04
CA ASN A 79 -13.18 2.26 8.24
C ASN A 79 -13.88 3.60 7.94
N GLY A 80 -14.60 4.12 8.94
CA GLY A 80 -15.31 5.38 8.81
C GLY A 80 -16.57 5.28 7.93
N LYS A 81 -17.23 6.42 7.72
CA LYS A 81 -18.38 6.51 6.82
C LYS A 81 -17.88 6.53 5.38
N ALA A 82 -18.56 5.82 4.48
CA ALA A 82 -18.23 5.82 3.05
C ALA A 82 -18.06 7.24 2.50
N GLY A 83 -16.93 7.49 1.84
CA GLY A 83 -16.58 8.79 1.25
C GLY A 83 -16.10 9.86 2.24
N ALA A 84 -16.05 9.57 3.55
CA ALA A 84 -15.50 10.50 4.53
C ALA A 84 -13.97 10.45 4.55
N LYS A 85 -13.32 11.59 4.82
CA LYS A 85 -11.87 11.69 5.03
C LYS A 85 -11.43 11.27 6.43
N TYR A 86 -12.32 11.41 7.40
CA TYR A 86 -12.07 11.09 8.81
C TYR A 86 -13.21 10.26 9.40
N THR A 87 -12.88 9.41 10.37
CA THR A 87 -13.86 8.68 11.17
C THR A 87 -14.63 9.63 12.10
N LYS A 88 -15.69 9.13 12.76
CA LYS A 88 -16.45 9.90 13.76
C LYS A 88 -15.57 10.38 14.92
N THR A 89 -14.48 9.68 15.22
CA THR A 89 -13.54 10.02 16.30
C THR A 89 -12.38 10.92 15.83
N GLY A 90 -12.40 11.39 14.57
CA GLY A 90 -11.39 12.29 14.02
C GLY A 90 -10.13 11.60 13.47
N ASN A 91 -10.06 10.27 13.45
CA ASN A 91 -8.92 9.55 12.87
C ASN A 91 -9.02 9.55 11.33
N PRO A 92 -7.91 9.63 10.58
CA PRO A 92 -7.92 9.46 9.13
C PRO A 92 -8.56 8.13 8.72
N VAL A 93 -9.26 8.11 7.57
CA VAL A 93 -9.77 6.85 7.03
C VAL A 93 -8.65 6.03 6.39
N LYS A 94 -8.76 4.71 6.55
CA LYS A 94 -7.86 3.72 5.97
C LYS A 94 -8.45 3.17 4.69
N TRP A 95 -7.60 3.09 3.67
CA TRP A 95 -7.89 2.48 2.39
C TRP A 95 -7.03 1.26 2.19
N GLN A 96 -7.65 0.19 1.73
CA GLN A 96 -6.98 -0.93 1.09
C GLN A 96 -6.93 -0.66 -0.41
N ILE A 97 -5.76 -0.85 -1.00
CA ILE A 97 -5.51 -0.66 -2.43
C ILE A 97 -4.89 -1.95 -2.95
N ASP A 98 -5.62 -2.66 -3.79
CA ASP A 98 -5.17 -3.92 -4.37
C ASP A 98 -4.77 -3.72 -5.85
N GLY A 99 -3.63 -4.29 -6.24
CA GLY A 99 -3.13 -4.28 -7.62
C GLY A 99 -2.16 -5.42 -7.87
N THR A 100 -1.74 -5.60 -9.11
CA THR A 100 -0.83 -6.70 -9.50
C THR A 100 0.36 -6.16 -10.28
N ARG A 101 1.57 -6.61 -9.94
CA ARG A 101 2.82 -6.35 -10.68
C ARG A 101 3.60 -7.66 -10.82
N ASP A 102 4.05 -7.97 -12.03
CA ASP A 102 4.71 -9.23 -12.40
C ASP A 102 4.05 -10.51 -11.82
N GLY A 103 2.72 -10.57 -11.83
CA GLY A 103 1.96 -11.71 -11.30
C GLY A 103 1.87 -11.80 -9.77
N VAL A 104 2.43 -10.84 -9.04
CA VAL A 104 2.29 -10.71 -7.58
C VAL A 104 1.15 -9.77 -7.26
N ASN A 105 0.21 -10.24 -6.44
CA ASN A 105 -0.90 -9.43 -5.93
C ASN A 105 -0.41 -8.63 -4.72
N ILE A 106 -0.32 -7.32 -4.89
CA ILE A 106 0.14 -6.37 -3.88
C ILE A 106 -1.09 -5.74 -3.22
N ARG A 107 -1.11 -5.78 -1.88
CA ARG A 107 -2.04 -5.02 -1.07
C ARG A 107 -1.30 -3.89 -0.38
N VAL A 108 -1.81 -2.67 -0.52
CA VAL A 108 -1.34 -1.48 0.20
C VAL A 108 -2.42 -1.03 1.17
N ILE A 109 -2.04 -0.72 2.40
CA ILE A 109 -2.92 -0.06 3.38
C ILE A 109 -2.42 1.36 3.57
N ALA A 110 -3.28 2.36 3.40
CA ALA A 110 -2.89 3.76 3.44
C ALA A 110 -3.94 4.67 4.10
N GLU A 111 -3.47 5.77 4.66
CA GLU A 111 -4.28 6.90 5.18
C GLU A 111 -3.94 8.17 4.37
N PRO A 112 -4.71 8.52 3.34
CA PRO A 112 -4.41 9.67 2.47
C PRO A 112 -4.32 11.00 3.22
N ASP A 113 -5.23 11.23 4.17
CA ASP A 113 -5.26 12.43 5.02
C ASP A 113 -4.56 12.19 6.39
N GLY A 114 -3.73 11.14 6.48
CA GLY A 114 -3.02 10.73 7.69
C GLY A 114 -1.54 10.53 7.42
N ARG A 115 -0.99 9.40 7.86
CA ARG A 115 0.44 9.12 7.74
C ARG A 115 0.89 8.65 6.35
N GLY A 116 0.00 8.64 5.35
CA GLY A 116 0.26 8.06 4.03
C GLY A 116 0.20 6.53 4.06
N VAL A 117 1.11 5.86 3.33
CA VAL A 117 1.21 4.40 3.35
C VAL A 117 1.52 3.90 4.77
N ILE A 118 0.70 2.98 5.27
CA ILE A 118 0.90 2.29 6.54
C ILE A 118 1.76 1.06 6.32
N THR A 119 1.39 0.22 5.35
CA THR A 119 2.11 -1.02 5.02
C THR A 119 1.76 -1.49 3.61
N ALA A 120 2.56 -2.39 3.06
CA ALA A 120 2.29 -3.08 1.82
C ALA A 120 2.88 -4.50 1.86
N PHE A 121 2.16 -5.46 1.30
CA PHE A 121 2.57 -6.87 1.33
C PHE A 121 1.96 -7.68 0.17
N PRO A 122 2.59 -8.78 -0.24
CA PRO A 122 2.01 -9.69 -1.22
C PRO A 122 0.94 -10.57 -0.58
N THR A 123 -0.11 -10.84 -1.34
CA THR A 123 -1.29 -11.59 -0.89
C THR A 123 -1.44 -12.97 -1.53
N ASN A 124 -0.65 -13.26 -2.58
CA ASN A 124 -0.61 -14.56 -3.24
C ASN A 124 0.74 -15.28 -3.06
N ILE A 125 1.50 -14.90 -2.02
CA ILE A 125 2.75 -15.56 -1.61
C ILE A 125 2.54 -16.07 -0.17
N SER A 126 2.81 -17.35 0.06
CA SER A 126 2.69 -17.95 1.39
C SER A 126 3.69 -17.31 2.37
N PRO A 127 3.32 -17.15 3.65
CA PRO A 127 4.25 -16.71 4.67
C PRO A 127 5.46 -17.64 4.79
N ASN A 128 6.59 -17.07 5.19
CA ASN A 128 7.78 -17.83 5.57
C ASN A 128 7.48 -18.77 6.74
N PRO A 129 8.13 -19.95 6.77
CA PRO A 129 7.95 -20.94 7.84
C PRO A 129 8.36 -20.44 9.22
#